data_AF-A0A7G2CR03-F1
#
_entry.id   AF-A0A7G2CR03-F1
#
_cell.length_a   1.000
_cell.length_b   1.000
_cell.length_c   1.000
_cell.angle_alpha   90.00
_cell.angle_beta   90.00
_cell.angle_gamma   90.00
#
_symmetry.space_group_name_H-M   'P 1'
#
loop_
_entity.id
_entity.type
_entity.pdbx_description
1 polymer ?
#
loop_
_entity_poly.entity_id
_entity_poly.type
_entity_poly.pdbx_seq_one_letter_code
_entity_poly.pdbx_strand_id
1 'polypeptide(L)'
;MDVLKQFLGGKNQQAFVLVNGRGAPYADLIARSGEILFLIQCKTSVKRLRVDVEAELKKMGFDCEKQSERKRDPSSKRKADLAESLVKGSALTNSLMEALGCKIAVPIFMCSEPSTADEKKKLKTSVEDFHVESFGWKGPGALLFVGGSTERSMTISV
;
A
#
# COMPACT_ATOMS: atom_id res chain seq x y z
N MET A 1 17.44 -3.28 -10.39
CA MET A 1 17.66 -1.83 -10.18
C MET A 1 17.69 -1.05 -11.50
N ASP A 2 18.26 -1.54 -12.60
CA ASP A 2 18.39 -0.75 -13.85
C ASP A 2 17.20 -0.76 -14.82
N VAL A 3 16.28 -1.73 -14.72
CA VAL A 3 15.11 -1.81 -15.61
C VAL A 3 14.19 -0.58 -15.46
N LEU A 4 13.96 -0.12 -14.23
CA LEU A 4 13.15 1.07 -13.97
C LEU A 4 13.80 2.35 -14.50
N LYS A 5 15.12 2.49 -14.38
CA LYS A 5 15.85 3.63 -14.95
C LYS A 5 15.76 3.65 -16.49
N GLN A 6 15.77 2.48 -17.14
CA GLN A 6 15.57 2.36 -18.58
C GLN A 6 14.13 2.68 -19.02
N PHE A 7 13.11 2.25 -18.27
CA PHE A 7 11.70 2.55 -18.60
C PHE A 7 11.33 4.03 -18.40
N LEU A 8 12.00 4.73 -17.48
CA LEU A 8 11.63 6.08 -17.06
C LEU A 8 12.41 7.20 -17.76
N GLY A 9 13.05 6.88 -18.90
CA GLY A 9 13.59 7.79 -19.89
C GLY A 9 13.88 9.21 -19.40
N GLY A 10 15.08 9.43 -18.86
CA GLY A 10 15.76 10.73 -18.78
C GLY A 10 14.96 11.96 -18.31
N LYS A 11 15.31 12.47 -17.12
CA LYS A 11 14.89 13.75 -16.52
C LYS A 11 13.38 13.85 -16.19
N ASN A 12 13.07 13.37 -14.99
CA ASN A 12 12.27 14.06 -13.96
C ASN A 12 11.24 15.08 -14.47
N GLN A 13 9.99 14.64 -14.71
CA GLN A 13 8.78 15.46 -14.50
C GLN A 13 7.45 14.72 -14.75
N GLN A 14 7.45 13.55 -15.39
CA GLN A 14 6.18 12.89 -15.73
C GLN A 14 5.76 11.90 -14.65
N ALA A 15 4.53 12.08 -14.16
CA ALA A 15 3.85 11.06 -13.37
C ALA A 15 3.73 9.78 -14.20
N PHE A 16 3.92 8.62 -13.58
CA PHE A 16 3.80 7.34 -14.26
C PHE A 16 3.05 6.34 -13.40
N VAL A 17 2.53 5.30 -14.05
CA VAL A 17 1.97 4.11 -13.43
C VAL A 17 2.61 2.89 -14.07
N LEU A 18 3.25 2.05 -13.27
CA LEU A 18 3.75 0.74 -13.65
C LEU A 18 2.76 -0.31 -13.16
N VAL A 19 2.30 -1.15 -14.08
CA VAL A 19 1.47 -2.32 -13.77
C VAL A 19 2.39 -3.52 -13.62
N ASN A 20 2.45 -4.11 -12.43
CA ASN A 20 3.23 -5.32 -12.23
C ASN A 20 2.48 -6.53 -12.78
N GLY A 21 3.24 -7.56 -13.19
CA GLY A 21 2.67 -8.84 -13.59
C GLY A 21 1.85 -9.47 -12.47
N ARG A 22 0.86 -10.30 -12.85
CA ARG A 22 0.03 -11.02 -11.89
C ARG A 22 0.91 -11.84 -10.93
N GLY A 23 0.66 -11.70 -9.62
CA GLY A 23 1.40 -12.44 -8.59
C GLY A 23 2.73 -11.80 -8.19
N ALA A 24 2.97 -10.54 -8.57
CA ALA A 24 4.11 -9.79 -8.06
C ALA A 24 4.10 -9.78 -6.51
N PRO A 25 5.24 -10.07 -5.86
CA PRO A 25 5.28 -10.31 -4.42
C PRO A 25 5.17 -9.04 -3.56
N TYR A 26 4.99 -7.87 -4.19
CA TYR A 26 5.23 -6.56 -3.59
C TYR A 26 4.03 -5.62 -3.68
N ALA A 27 3.66 -5.19 -4.89
CA ALA A 27 2.51 -4.34 -5.16
C ALA A 27 1.96 -4.67 -6.55
N ASP A 28 0.68 -4.44 -6.78
CA ASP A 28 0.06 -4.69 -8.09
C ASP A 28 0.32 -3.52 -9.05
N LEU A 29 0.31 -2.29 -8.53
CA LEU A 29 0.70 -1.09 -9.27
C LEU A 29 1.68 -0.26 -8.47
N ILE A 30 2.58 0.43 -9.18
CA ILE A 30 3.45 1.45 -8.62
C ILE A 30 3.17 2.73 -9.38
N ALA A 31 2.82 3.80 -8.69
CA ALA A 31 2.67 5.11 -9.33
C ALA A 31 3.62 6.12 -8.71
N ARG A 32 4.01 7.13 -9.48
CA ARG A 32 4.78 8.27 -8.99
C ARG A 32 4.10 9.56 -9.39
N SER A 33 4.07 10.52 -8.46
CA SER A 33 3.76 11.92 -8.77
C SER A 33 4.68 12.82 -7.96
N GLY A 34 5.49 13.64 -8.64
CA GLY A 34 6.52 14.45 -7.99
C GLY A 34 7.49 13.60 -7.16
N GLU A 35 7.60 13.93 -5.87
CA GLU A 35 8.44 13.23 -4.89
C GLU A 35 7.69 12.12 -4.12
N ILE A 36 6.46 11.79 -4.53
CA ILE A 36 5.62 10.78 -3.88
C ILE A 36 5.59 9.51 -4.72
N LEU A 37 5.88 8.38 -4.06
CA LEU A 37 5.70 7.03 -4.57
C LEU A 37 4.40 6.45 -3.99
N PHE A 38 3.55 5.90 -4.85
CA PHE A 38 2.33 5.20 -4.44
C PHE A 38 2.50 3.71 -4.70
N LEU A 39 2.32 2.92 -3.66
CA LEU A 39 2.39 1.45 -3.72
C LEU A 39 0.97 0.92 -3.60
N ILE A 40 0.42 0.40 -4.70
CA ILE A 40 -1.01 0.12 -4.80
C ILE A 40 -1.22 -1.39 -4.84
N GLN A 41 -1.92 -1.91 -3.82
CA GLN A 41 -2.45 -3.26 -3.83
C GLN A 41 -3.86 -3.27 -4.37
N CYS A 42 -4.07 -3.94 -5.50
CA CYS A 42 -5.37 -4.20 -6.08
C CYS A 42 -5.98 -5.46 -5.48
N LYS A 43 -7.19 -5.38 -4.93
CA LYS A 43 -7.93 -6.54 -4.45
C LYS A 43 -9.22 -6.69 -5.25
N THR A 44 -9.30 -7.79 -6.01
CA THR A 44 -10.50 -8.19 -6.75
C THR A 44 -11.56 -8.69 -5.76
N SER A 45 -12.71 -8.01 -5.72
CA SER A 45 -13.94 -8.38 -5.00
C SER A 45 -14.04 -8.05 -3.50
N VAL A 46 -15.09 -7.27 -3.21
CA VAL A 46 -15.50 -6.69 -1.92
C VAL A 46 -16.26 -7.66 -1.04
N LYS A 47 -16.61 -8.86 -1.52
CA LYS A 47 -17.46 -9.79 -0.77
C LYS A 47 -16.81 -10.33 0.51
N ARG A 48 -15.52 -10.06 0.72
CA ARG A 48 -14.76 -10.08 1.98
C ARG A 48 -13.36 -9.60 1.60
N LEU A 49 -12.88 -8.45 2.12
CA LEU A 49 -11.43 -8.33 2.28
C LEU A 49 -11.03 -9.41 3.32
N ARG A 50 -10.73 -10.62 2.86
CA ARG A 50 -9.81 -11.53 3.58
C ARG A 50 -8.38 -11.01 3.37
N VAL A 51 -8.20 -9.71 3.56
CA VAL A 51 -6.91 -9.06 3.34
C VAL A 51 -6.31 -8.90 4.71
N ASP A 52 -5.23 -9.63 4.90
CA ASP A 52 -4.37 -9.44 6.05
C ASP A 52 -3.61 -8.12 5.83
N VAL A 53 -4.21 -7.01 6.26
CA VAL A 53 -3.68 -5.65 6.04
C VAL A 53 -2.23 -5.55 6.54
N GLU A 54 -1.93 -6.11 7.70
CA GLU A 54 -0.55 -6.18 8.22
C GLU A 54 0.38 -6.87 7.23
N ALA A 55 -0.02 -8.03 6.70
CA ALA A 55 0.83 -8.79 5.79
C ALA A 55 1.10 -8.02 4.50
N GLU A 56 0.11 -7.33 3.95
CA GLU A 56 0.31 -6.52 2.73
C GLU A 56 1.15 -5.27 3.00
N LEU A 57 0.95 -4.58 4.12
CA LEU A 57 1.81 -3.45 4.52
C LEU A 57 3.27 -3.89 4.65
N LYS A 58 3.51 -5.02 5.32
CA LYS A 58 4.85 -5.57 5.49
C LYS A 58 5.46 -6.02 4.16
N LYS A 59 4.69 -6.60 3.23
CA LYS A 59 5.19 -6.88 1.87
C LYS A 59 5.61 -5.62 1.13
N MET A 60 4.90 -4.51 1.32
CA MET A 60 5.28 -3.19 0.80
C MET A 60 6.41 -2.53 1.61
N GLY A 61 6.89 -3.17 2.67
CA GLY A 61 7.98 -2.69 3.50
C GLY A 61 7.58 -1.75 4.64
N PHE A 62 6.29 -1.46 4.80
CA PHE A 62 5.81 -0.62 5.90
C PHE A 62 5.75 -1.45 7.16
N ASP A 63 6.52 -1.03 8.16
CA ASP A 63 6.29 -1.52 9.51
C ASP A 63 5.01 -0.87 10.06
N CYS A 64 4.20 -1.66 10.73
CA CYS A 64 2.88 -1.23 11.14
C CYS A 64 2.55 -1.68 12.56
N GLU A 65 1.94 -0.78 13.30
CA GLU A 65 1.38 -1.06 14.61
C GLU A 65 -0.14 -1.10 14.51
N LYS A 66 -0.73 -2.16 15.09
CA LYS A 66 -2.18 -2.32 15.13
C LYS A 66 -2.70 -1.66 16.41
N GLN A 67 -3.65 -0.73 16.27
CA GLN A 67 -4.23 -0.01 17.41
C GLN A 67 -5.17 -0.87 18.26
N SER A 68 -5.79 -1.89 17.67
CA SER A 68 -6.73 -2.78 18.36
C SER A 68 -6.10 -4.14 18.69
N GLU A 69 -6.27 -4.60 19.94
CA GLU A 69 -5.72 -5.88 20.41
C GLU A 69 -6.16 -7.07 19.54
N ARG A 70 -5.23 -7.99 19.29
CA ARG A 70 -5.57 -9.26 18.63
C ARG A 70 -6.14 -10.21 19.67
N LYS A 71 -7.34 -10.76 19.40
CA LYS A 71 -7.95 -11.83 20.22
C LYS A 71 -7.09 -13.10 20.34
N ARG A 72 -6.08 -13.28 19.48
CA ARG A 72 -5.15 -14.41 19.48
C ARG A 72 -3.78 -13.95 19.04
N ASP A 73 -2.76 -14.43 19.75
CA ASP A 73 -1.39 -14.27 19.31
C ASP A 73 -1.17 -14.97 17.95
N PRO A 74 -0.49 -14.32 17.00
CA PRO A 74 -0.11 -14.98 15.77
C PRO A 74 0.91 -16.09 16.06
N SER A 75 0.82 -17.19 15.32
CA SER A 75 1.77 -18.30 15.41
C SER A 75 3.21 -17.83 15.17
N SER A 76 4.18 -18.52 15.76
CA SER A 76 5.62 -18.23 15.57
C SER A 76 6.00 -18.18 14.09
N LYS A 77 5.50 -19.14 13.30
CA LYS A 77 5.69 -19.19 11.85
C LYS A 77 5.20 -17.91 11.16
N ARG A 78 3.96 -17.47 11.44
CA ARG A 78 3.40 -16.24 10.86
C ARG A 78 4.23 -15.01 11.25
N LYS A 79 4.71 -14.92 12.49
CA LYS A 79 5.58 -13.82 12.92
C LYS A 79 6.88 -13.77 12.11
N ALA A 80 7.51 -14.92 11.89
CA ALA A 80 8.72 -15.03 11.07
C ALA A 80 8.47 -14.64 9.60
N ASP A 81 7.40 -15.17 8.99
CA ASP A 81 7.02 -14.85 7.61
C ASP A 81 6.75 -13.34 7.42
N LEU A 82 6.11 -12.70 8.40
CA LEU A 82 5.84 -11.25 8.40
C LEU A 82 7.13 -10.44 8.55
N ALA A 83 8.04 -10.84 9.43
CA ALA A 83 9.32 -10.17 9.61
C ALA A 83 10.19 -10.26 8.35
N GLU A 84 10.25 -11.45 7.73
CA GLU A 84 10.95 -11.64 6.46
C GLU A 84 10.34 -10.79 5.34
N SER A 85 9.00 -10.74 5.26
CA SER A 85 8.29 -9.91 4.28
C SER A 85 8.62 -8.43 4.48
N LEU A 86 8.64 -7.95 5.72
CA LEU A 86 9.00 -6.57 6.06
C LEU A 86 10.41 -6.23 5.56
N VAL A 87 11.41 -7.05 5.89
CA VAL A 87 12.80 -6.80 5.47
C VAL A 87 12.92 -6.70 3.95
N LYS A 88 12.33 -7.65 3.21
CA LYS A 88 12.37 -7.65 1.74
C LYS A 88 11.62 -6.46 1.15
N GLY A 89 10.43 -6.17 1.68
CA GLY A 89 9.60 -5.05 1.27
C GLY A 89 10.31 -3.72 1.48
N SER A 90 10.92 -3.50 2.64
CA SER A 90 11.59 -2.23 2.97
C SER A 90 12.80 -2.00 2.08
N ALA A 91 13.60 -3.04 1.82
CA ALA A 91 14.73 -2.95 0.90
C ALA A 91 14.29 -2.53 -0.52
N LEU A 92 13.20 -3.12 -1.01
CA LEU A 92 12.65 -2.80 -2.33
C LEU A 92 12.05 -1.39 -2.38
N THR A 93 11.28 -0.99 -1.37
CA THR A 93 10.69 0.36 -1.30
C THR A 93 11.77 1.44 -1.23
N ASN A 94 12.80 1.27 -0.40
CA ASN A 94 13.93 2.19 -0.34
C ASN A 94 14.64 2.30 -1.70
N SER A 95 14.90 1.16 -2.34
CA SER A 95 15.51 1.10 -3.67
C SER A 95 14.70 1.86 -4.72
N LEU A 96 13.37 1.73 -4.70
CA LEU A 96 12.46 2.45 -5.59
C LEU A 96 12.47 3.94 -5.29
N MET A 97 12.37 4.33 -4.02
CA MET A 97 12.38 5.73 -3.63
C MET A 97 13.69 6.42 -4.04
N GLU A 98 14.83 5.79 -3.81
CA GLU A 98 16.14 6.30 -4.23
C GLU A 98 16.24 6.43 -5.75
N ALA A 99 15.90 5.38 -6.49
CA ALA A 99 15.98 5.37 -7.95
C ALA A 99 15.06 6.41 -8.60
N LEU A 100 13.95 6.75 -7.94
CA LEU A 100 12.93 7.68 -8.43
C LEU A 100 13.03 9.09 -7.83
N GLY A 101 13.93 9.30 -6.88
CA GLY A 101 14.02 10.57 -6.14
C GLY A 101 12.74 10.88 -5.35
N CYS A 102 12.06 9.86 -4.83
CA CYS A 102 10.88 10.02 -3.98
C CYS A 102 11.31 10.19 -2.51
N LYS A 103 10.64 11.08 -1.79
CA LYS A 103 10.84 11.31 -0.35
C LYS A 103 9.74 10.69 0.50
N ILE A 104 8.58 10.43 -0.10
CA ILE A 104 7.41 9.87 0.58
C ILE A 104 6.96 8.63 -0.19
N ALA A 105 6.67 7.53 0.51
CA ALA A 105 5.94 6.39 -0.04
C ALA A 105 4.61 6.20 0.68
N VAL A 106 3.53 6.07 -0.08
CA VAL A 106 2.17 5.91 0.46
C VAL A 106 1.64 4.52 0.10
N PRO A 107 1.26 3.69 1.09
CA PRO A 107 0.60 2.43 0.84
C PRO A 107 -0.88 2.67 0.50
N ILE A 108 -1.34 2.16 -0.63
CA ILE A 108 -2.72 2.28 -1.09
C ILE A 108 -3.35 0.89 -1.25
N PHE A 109 -4.49 0.70 -0.63
CA PHE A 109 -5.37 -0.43 -0.86
C PHE A 109 -6.45 -0.02 -1.84
N MET A 110 -6.45 -0.60 -3.03
CA MET A 110 -7.48 -0.39 -4.03
C MET A 110 -8.40 -1.61 -4.11
N CYS A 111 -9.70 -1.40 -3.94
CA CYS A 111 -10.70 -2.47 -4.02
C CYS A 111 -11.99 -1.97 -4.68
N SER A 112 -12.86 -2.87 -5.13
CA SER A 112 -14.13 -2.43 -5.71
C SER A 112 -15.02 -1.78 -4.64
N GLU A 113 -15.89 -0.85 -5.04
CA GLU A 113 -16.78 -0.20 -4.08
C GLU A 113 -17.76 -1.21 -3.44
N PRO A 114 -17.87 -1.25 -2.10
CA PRO A 114 -18.84 -2.10 -1.40
C PRO A 114 -20.28 -1.76 -1.76
N SER A 115 -21.17 -2.75 -1.70
CA SER A 115 -22.59 -2.53 -1.99
C SER A 115 -23.36 -1.93 -0.81
N THR A 116 -22.77 -1.92 0.40
CA THR A 116 -23.42 -1.40 1.61
C THR A 116 -22.50 -0.45 2.39
N ALA A 117 -23.10 0.51 3.09
CA ALA A 117 -22.36 1.46 3.95
C ALA A 117 -21.64 0.75 5.10
N ASP A 118 -22.21 -0.32 5.64
CA ASP A 118 -21.60 -1.10 6.71
C ASP A 118 -20.35 -1.85 6.26
N GLU A 119 -20.36 -2.42 5.06
CA GLU A 119 -19.16 -3.02 4.46
C GLU A 119 -18.10 -1.94 4.23
N LYS A 120 -18.47 -0.77 3.70
CA LYS A 120 -17.56 0.37 3.50
C LYS A 120 -16.92 0.81 4.80
N LYS A 121 -17.70 0.94 5.89
CA LYS A 121 -17.20 1.28 7.22
C LYS A 121 -16.24 0.23 7.77
N LYS A 122 -16.58 -1.07 7.67
CA LYS A 122 -15.72 -2.17 8.12
C LYS A 122 -14.36 -2.18 7.41
N LEU A 123 -14.36 -1.95 6.09
CA LEU A 123 -13.12 -1.90 5.32
C LEU A 123 -12.26 -0.70 5.69
N LYS A 124 -12.88 0.47 5.84
CA LYS A 124 -12.21 1.69 6.30
C LYS A 124 -11.52 1.45 7.65
N THR A 125 -12.26 0.97 8.65
CA THR A 125 -11.70 0.64 9.97
C THR A 125 -10.58 -0.40 9.87
N SER A 126 -10.70 -1.41 9.01
CA SER A 126 -9.66 -2.44 8.86
C SER A 126 -8.32 -1.90 8.36
N VAL A 127 -8.32 -0.80 7.60
CA VAL A 127 -7.10 -0.12 7.15
C VAL A 127 -6.63 0.91 8.18
N GLU A 128 -7.56 1.69 8.74
CA GLU A 128 -7.26 2.72 9.74
C GLU A 128 -6.68 2.15 11.03
N ASP A 129 -7.04 0.91 11.39
CA ASP A 129 -6.51 0.20 12.56
C ASP A 129 -5.00 -0.04 12.51
N PHE A 130 -4.38 0.03 11.33
CA PHE A 130 -2.94 -0.19 11.14
C PHE A 130 -2.24 1.11 10.78
N HIS A 131 -1.50 1.67 11.73
CA HIS A 131 -0.70 2.86 11.52
C HIS A 131 0.72 2.49 11.13
N VAL A 132 1.28 3.25 10.21
CA VAL A 132 2.67 3.10 9.76
C VAL A 132 3.40 4.42 9.94
N GLU A 133 4.67 4.33 10.32
CA GLU A 133 5.58 5.47 10.44
C GLU A 133 6.90 5.10 9.76
N SER A 134 6.89 5.13 8.43
CA SER A 134 8.04 4.77 7.60
C SER A 134 7.97 5.46 6.23
N PHE A 135 9.12 5.58 5.56
CA PHE A 135 9.24 6.18 4.22
C PHE A 135 8.61 7.57 4.09
N GLY A 136 8.76 8.42 5.12
CA GLY A 136 8.20 9.77 5.12
C GLY A 136 6.67 9.84 5.24
N TRP A 137 5.98 8.71 5.37
CA TRP A 137 4.54 8.65 5.63
C TRP A 137 4.28 8.33 7.10
N LYS A 138 3.31 9.05 7.68
CA LYS A 138 2.83 8.85 9.05
C LYS A 138 1.31 8.81 9.07
N GLY A 139 0.77 7.64 9.39
CA GLY A 139 -0.68 7.43 9.46
C GLY A 139 -1.09 6.07 8.91
N PRO A 140 -2.40 5.82 8.69
CA PRO A 140 -2.86 4.59 8.08
C PRO A 140 -2.56 4.55 6.58
N GLY A 141 -2.72 3.38 5.97
CA GLY A 141 -2.74 3.27 4.52
C GLY A 141 -3.96 3.98 3.91
N ALA A 142 -3.84 4.43 2.66
CA ALA A 142 -4.97 4.99 1.93
C ALA A 142 -5.87 3.86 1.40
N LEU A 143 -7.19 4.07 1.41
CA LEU A 143 -8.17 3.14 0.85
C LEU A 143 -8.88 3.80 -0.33
N LEU A 144 -8.80 3.17 -1.51
CA LEU A 144 -9.43 3.62 -2.74
C LEU A 144 -10.52 2.62 -3.16
N PHE A 145 -11.74 3.11 -3.31
CA PHE A 145 -12.87 2.34 -3.83
C PHE A 145 -13.03 2.58 -5.33
N VAL A 146 -13.18 1.50 -6.08
CA VAL A 146 -13.38 1.50 -7.53
C VAL A 146 -14.80 1.01 -7.83
N GLY A 147 -15.73 1.94 -8.04
CA GLY A 147 -17.16 1.70 -8.27
C GLY A 147 -17.87 2.92 -8.87
N GLY A 148 -19.06 2.71 -9.46
CA GLY A 148 -19.66 3.41 -10.62
C GLY A 148 -19.91 4.93 -10.61
N SER A 149 -19.39 5.68 -9.65
CA SER A 149 -19.30 7.14 -9.74
C SER A 149 -18.14 7.59 -8.87
N THR A 150 -17.05 8.04 -9.47
CA THR A 150 -15.95 8.69 -8.77
C THR A 150 -16.46 9.90 -7.97
N GLU A 151 -16.84 9.71 -6.72
CA GLU A 151 -16.97 10.81 -5.76
C GLU A 151 -15.61 11.04 -5.11
N ARG A 152 -14.93 12.08 -5.58
CA ARG A 152 -13.73 12.64 -4.95
C ARG A 152 -14.10 13.28 -3.62
N SER A 153 -13.59 12.74 -2.52
CA SER A 153 -13.43 13.52 -1.29
C SER A 153 -12.07 13.23 -0.68
N MET A 154 -11.24 14.27 -0.58
CA MET A 154 -10.05 14.29 0.25
C MET A 154 -9.95 15.71 0.81
N THR A 155 -10.16 15.86 2.11
CA THR A 155 -9.83 17.10 2.82
C THR A 155 -8.39 16.97 3.28
N ILE A 156 -7.50 17.71 2.63
CA ILE A 156 -6.12 17.92 3.10
C ILE A 156 -6.13 19.26 3.82
N SER A 157 -5.96 19.23 5.14
CA SER A 157 -5.69 20.45 5.93
C SER A 157 -4.18 20.60 6.06
N VAL A 158 -3.67 21.75 5.64
CA VAL A 158 -2.26 22.19 5.76
C VAL A 158 -2.03 22.81 7.14
#